data_AF-A0AAW1Y3S1-F1
#
_entry.id   AF-A0AAW1Y3S1-F1
#
_cell.length_a   1.000
_cell.length_b   1.000
_cell.length_c   1.000
_cell.angle_alpha   90.00
_cell.angle_beta   90.00
_cell.angle_gamma   90.00
#
_symmetry.space_group_name_H-M   'P 1'
#
loop_
_entity.id
_entity.type
_entity.pdbx_description
1 polymer ?
#
loop_
_entity_poly.entity_id
_entity_poly.type
_entity_poly.pdbx_seq_one_letter_code
_entity_poly.pdbx_strand_id
1 'polypeptide(L)'
;MIKFPTYPFDFELLTLVSTPVRYNIFMLSFGYSFVQSWRNFSGLETILSDNHHQEGVHFNGSLYFSTPEPFSIVCFDLKNYKWERPNIELPVELNFVRLVCDEGQGKMYLIGGISRSMKIWEHVAS
;
A
#
# COMPACT_ATOMS: atom_id res chain seq x y z
N MET A 1 -22.02 3.41 -12.74
CA MET A 1 -21.64 4.71 -12.13
C MET A 1 -21.31 4.45 -10.67
N ILE A 2 -20.04 4.60 -10.28
CA ILE A 2 -19.61 4.45 -8.89
C ILE A 2 -20.05 5.72 -8.15
N LYS A 3 -20.86 5.57 -7.10
CA LYS A 3 -21.20 6.69 -6.22
C LYS A 3 -20.08 6.82 -5.20
N PHE A 4 -19.26 7.87 -5.36
CA PHE A 4 -18.32 8.26 -4.31
C PHE A 4 -19.11 8.70 -3.08
N PRO A 5 -18.63 8.38 -1.88
CA PRO A 5 -19.30 8.79 -0.67
C PRO A 5 -19.05 10.29 -0.49
N THR A 6 -20.10 11.04 -0.19
CA THR A 6 -20.00 12.48 0.09
C THR A 6 -19.40 12.65 1.48
N TYR A 7 -18.07 12.75 1.58
CA TYR A 7 -17.37 13.00 2.84
C TYR A 7 -16.80 14.43 2.89
N PRO A 8 -16.61 15.00 4.09
CA PRO A 8 -16.17 16.39 4.26
C PRO A 8 -14.64 16.57 4.16
N PHE A 9 -13.92 15.66 3.50
CA PHE A 9 -12.47 15.72 3.35
C PHE A 9 -12.05 15.39 1.92
N ASP A 10 -10.92 15.95 1.50
CA ASP A 10 -10.34 15.74 0.18
C ASP A 10 -9.79 14.30 0.05
N PHE A 11 -10.01 13.69 -1.10
CA PHE A 11 -9.53 12.35 -1.40
C PHE A 11 -8.05 12.42 -1.79
N GLU A 12 -7.16 11.81 -0.99
CA GLU A 12 -5.71 11.95 -1.17
C GLU A 12 -5.13 10.91 -2.13
N LEU A 13 -5.58 9.64 -2.07
CA LEU A 13 -5.01 8.55 -2.87
C LEU A 13 -6.05 7.48 -3.22
N LEU A 14 -6.32 7.31 -4.51
CA LEU A 14 -7.15 6.23 -5.05
C LEU A 14 -6.24 5.11 -5.55
N THR A 15 -6.29 3.93 -4.92
CA THR A 15 -5.64 2.73 -5.46
C THR A 15 -6.72 1.75 -5.94
N LEU A 16 -6.73 1.46 -7.24
CA LEU A 16 -7.56 0.40 -7.79
C LEU A 16 -6.83 -0.93 -7.63
N VAL A 17 -7.44 -1.86 -6.91
CA VAL A 17 -6.85 -3.16 -6.64
C VAL A 17 -7.66 -4.20 -7.38
N SER A 18 -7.09 -4.72 -8.46
CA SER A 18 -7.62 -5.91 -9.10
C SER A 18 -7.23 -7.13 -8.27
N THR A 19 -8.22 -7.89 -7.83
CA THR A 19 -8.01 -9.24 -7.30
C THR A 19 -8.49 -10.23 -8.37
N PRO A 20 -8.01 -11.49 -8.37
CA PRO A 20 -8.40 -12.48 -9.39
C PRO A 20 -9.91 -12.71 -9.53
N VAL A 21 -10.71 -12.34 -8.53
CA VAL A 21 -12.15 -12.58 -8.48
C VAL A 21 -12.97 -11.27 -8.55
N ARG A 22 -12.40 -10.14 -8.09
CA ARG A 22 -13.14 -8.87 -7.92
C ARG A 22 -12.21 -7.66 -8.03
N TYR A 23 -12.77 -6.50 -8.37
CA TYR A 23 -12.09 -5.23 -8.22
C TYR A 23 -12.50 -4.62 -6.88
N ASN A 24 -11.51 -4.27 -6.07
CA ASN A 24 -11.72 -3.51 -4.85
C ASN A 24 -11.13 -2.11 -5.07
N ILE A 25 -11.88 -1.09 -4.68
CA ILE A 25 -11.39 0.29 -4.76
C ILE A 25 -10.92 0.65 -3.35
N PHE A 26 -9.64 0.93 -3.20
CA PHE A 26 -9.07 1.40 -1.95
C PHE A 26 -8.85 2.90 -2.02
N MET A 27 -9.30 3.60 -1.00
CA MET A 27 -9.17 5.05 -0.93
C MET A 27 -8.47 5.41 0.36
N LEU A 28 -7.20 5.75 0.22
CA LEU A 28 -6.40 6.30 1.30
C LEU A 28 -6.81 7.75 1.48
N SER A 29 -7.77 7.93 2.38
CA SER A 29 -8.18 9.19 2.98
C SER A 29 -8.92 8.75 4.22
N PHE A 30 -8.36 8.89 5.42
CA PHE A 30 -9.05 8.49 6.66
C PHE A 30 -9.52 7.00 6.73
N GLY A 31 -8.78 6.08 6.09
CA GLY A 31 -8.94 4.63 6.28
C GLY A 31 -10.10 3.93 5.56
N TYR A 32 -10.65 4.42 4.45
CA TYR A 32 -11.80 3.78 3.81
C TYR A 32 -11.43 2.75 2.72
N SER A 33 -12.15 1.62 2.66
CA SER A 33 -12.11 0.70 1.53
C SER A 33 -13.49 0.41 0.97
N PHE A 34 -13.56 0.19 -0.35
CA PHE A 34 -14.78 -0.11 -1.08
C PHE A 34 -14.75 -1.56 -1.57
N VAL A 35 -15.57 -2.38 -0.93
CA VAL A 35 -15.94 -3.72 -1.38
C VAL A 35 -17.47 -3.77 -1.41
N GLN A 36 -18.08 -3.39 -2.55
CA GLN A 36 -19.54 -3.28 -2.75
C GLN A 36 -20.28 -2.23 -1.89
N SER A 37 -19.71 -1.80 -0.76
CA SER A 37 -20.09 -0.63 0.03
C SER A 37 -18.85 -0.02 0.69
N TRP A 38 -18.88 1.28 0.95
CA TRP A 38 -17.80 1.99 1.66
C TRP A 38 -17.77 1.58 3.12
N ARG A 39 -16.60 1.16 3.61
CA ARG A 39 -16.38 0.84 5.03
C ARG A 39 -15.15 1.57 5.53
N ASN A 40 -15.23 2.11 6.75
CA ASN A 40 -14.09 2.70 7.44
C ASN A 40 -13.29 1.58 8.13
N PHE A 41 -11.98 1.57 7.90
CA PHE A 41 -10.98 0.76 8.57
C PHE A 41 -10.03 1.72 9.28
N SER A 42 -10.36 2.01 10.54
CA SER A 42 -9.59 2.93 11.38
C SER A 42 -8.18 2.41 11.66
N GLY A 43 -7.25 3.33 11.97
CA GLY A 43 -5.95 3.00 12.56
C GLY A 43 -4.71 3.40 11.77
N LEU A 44 -4.85 3.97 10.57
CA LEU A 44 -3.69 4.28 9.72
C LEU A 44 -3.63 5.72 9.15
N GLU A 45 -4.54 6.59 9.58
CA GLU A 45 -4.71 7.96 9.06
C GLU A 45 -3.44 8.81 9.15
N THR A 46 -2.51 8.48 10.04
CA THR A 46 -1.26 9.22 10.27
C THR A 46 -0.03 8.61 9.59
N ILE A 47 -0.11 7.39 9.03
CA ILE A 47 1.08 6.65 8.59
C ILE A 47 1.35 6.84 7.09
N LEU A 48 0.32 7.16 6.30
CA LEU A 48 0.42 7.30 4.84
C LEU A 48 0.13 8.73 4.34
N SER A 49 -0.21 9.66 5.25
CA SER A 49 -0.73 11.00 4.94
C SER A 49 0.21 11.91 4.13
N ASP A 50 1.48 11.56 3.98
CA ASP A 50 2.42 12.33 3.15
C ASP A 50 2.94 11.55 1.92
N ASN A 51 2.39 10.36 1.63
CA ASN A 51 2.91 9.48 0.58
C ASN A 51 2.08 9.42 -0.72
N HIS A 52 1.54 10.57 -1.11
CA HIS A 52 0.63 10.79 -2.27
C HIS A 52 1.11 10.26 -3.63
N HIS A 53 2.41 9.98 -3.77
CA HIS A 53 3.01 9.53 -5.03
C HIS A 53 3.13 8.01 -5.15
N GLN A 54 2.75 7.25 -4.12
CA GLN A 54 2.99 5.81 -4.06
C GLN A 54 1.68 5.03 -3.99
N GLU A 55 1.36 4.35 -5.10
CA GLU A 55 0.22 3.43 -5.17
C GLU A 55 0.50 2.17 -4.34
N GLY A 56 -0.55 1.62 -3.71
CA GLY A 56 -0.47 0.36 -2.99
C GLY A 56 -0.26 -0.84 -3.92
N VAL A 57 0.49 -1.82 -3.46
CA VAL A 57 0.81 -3.04 -4.22
C VAL A 57 0.06 -4.23 -3.67
N HIS A 58 -0.70 -4.92 -4.52
CA HIS A 58 -1.35 -6.17 -4.15
C HIS A 58 -0.38 -7.34 -4.23
N PHE A 59 -0.23 -8.05 -3.12
CA PHE A 59 0.63 -9.22 -3.02
C PHE A 59 0.08 -10.18 -1.96
N ASN A 60 0.01 -11.47 -2.26
CA ASN A 60 -0.39 -12.52 -1.32
C ASN A 60 -1.67 -12.22 -0.51
N GLY A 61 -2.70 -11.66 -1.14
CA GLY A 61 -3.97 -11.33 -0.50
C GLY A 61 -3.95 -10.12 0.44
N SER A 62 -2.86 -9.35 0.44
CA SER A 62 -2.73 -8.10 1.19
C SER A 62 -2.36 -6.94 0.27
N LEU A 63 -2.63 -5.72 0.73
CA LEU A 63 -2.17 -4.49 0.08
C LEU A 63 -1.01 -3.90 0.85
N TYR A 64 0.14 -3.78 0.20
CA TYR A 64 1.36 -3.27 0.79
C TYR A 64 1.58 -1.81 0.39
N PHE A 65 2.06 -1.04 1.36
CA PHE A 65 2.38 0.37 1.21
C PHE A 65 3.73 0.64 1.90
N SER A 66 4.51 1.55 1.32
CA SER A 66 5.62 2.19 2.01
C SER A 66 5.12 3.41 2.76
N THR A 67 5.72 3.68 3.92
CA THR A 67 5.49 4.92 4.68
C THR A 67 6.44 6.02 4.23
N PRO A 68 6.14 7.30 4.49
CA PRO A 68 7.16 8.36 4.48
C PRO A 68 8.31 8.06 5.46
N GLU A 69 9.39 8.84 5.39
CA GLU A 69 10.52 8.69 6.31
C GLU A 69 10.11 8.82 7.79
N PRO A 70 10.60 7.93 8.69
CA PRO A 70 11.49 6.80 8.42
C PRO A 70 10.76 5.69 7.65
N PHE A 71 11.35 5.25 6.53
CA PHE A 71 10.71 4.27 5.65
C PHE A 71 10.41 2.98 6.42
N SER A 72 9.18 2.50 6.25
CA SER A 72 8.75 1.20 6.73
C SER A 72 7.70 0.63 5.77
N ILE A 73 7.43 -0.66 5.88
CA ILE A 73 6.38 -1.33 5.10
C ILE A 73 5.21 -1.63 6.02
N VAL A 74 4.02 -1.30 5.56
CA VAL A 74 2.74 -1.66 6.19
C VAL A 74 1.90 -2.40 5.19
N CYS A 75 1.03 -3.29 5.66
CA CYS A 75 0.06 -3.95 4.79
C CYS A 75 -1.33 -3.98 5.38
N PHE A 76 -2.33 -4.06 4.49
CA PHE A 76 -3.72 -4.28 4.83
C PHE A 76 -4.12 -5.69 4.39
N ASP A 77 -4.42 -6.56 5.35
CA ASP A 77 -4.94 -7.90 5.11
C ASP A 77 -6.38 -7.78 4.60
N LEU A 78 -6.61 -8.17 3.34
CA LEU A 78 -7.93 -8.10 2.69
C LEU A 78 -8.92 -9.12 3.23
N LYS A 79 -8.45 -10.22 3.83
CA LYS A 79 -9.27 -11.29 4.39
C LYS A 79 -9.78 -10.90 5.77
N ASN A 80 -8.90 -10.40 6.63
CA ASN A 80 -9.22 -10.06 8.02
C ASN A 80 -9.58 -8.59 8.22
N TYR A 81 -9.38 -7.75 7.21
CA TYR A 81 -9.61 -6.31 7.25
C TYR A 81 -8.80 -5.60 8.34
N LYS A 82 -7.52 -5.96 8.45
CA LYS A 82 -6.62 -5.45 9.49
C LYS A 82 -5.35 -4.88 8.89
N TRP A 83 -4.87 -3.83 9.51
CA TRP A 83 -3.55 -3.29 9.26
C TRP A 83 -2.50 -4.09 10.02
N GLU A 84 -1.40 -4.38 9.35
CA GLU A 84 -0.26 -5.10 9.88
C GLU A 84 1.03 -4.37 9.52
N ARG A 85 2.04 -4.55 10.37
CA ARG A 85 3.41 -4.09 10.11
C ARG A 85 4.30 -5.32 10.00
N PRO A 86 4.56 -5.82 8.79
CA PRO A 86 5.45 -6.95 8.60
C PRO A 86 6.85 -6.57 9.10
N ASN A 87 7.55 -7.53 9.70
CA ASN A 87 8.92 -7.33 10.17
C ASN A 87 9.90 -7.38 8.98
N ILE A 88 9.92 -6.31 8.19
CA ILE A 88 10.79 -6.14 7.03
C ILE A 88 11.85 -5.12 7.38
N GLU A 89 13.09 -5.55 7.46
CA GLU A 89 14.22 -4.65 7.64
C GLU A 89 14.51 -3.92 6.33
N LEU A 90 14.40 -2.59 6.36
CA LEU A 90 14.77 -1.75 5.23
C LEU A 90 16.24 -1.33 5.34
N PRO A 91 16.93 -1.18 4.20
CA PRO A 91 18.24 -0.54 4.15
C PRO A 91 18.23 0.82 4.86
N VAL A 92 19.29 1.12 5.62
CA VAL A 92 19.38 2.29 6.51
C VAL A 92 19.46 3.63 5.75
N GLU A 93 19.92 3.61 4.50
CA GLU A 93 20.13 4.81 3.69
C GLU A 93 19.27 4.73 2.42
N LEU A 94 18.05 5.22 2.52
CA LEU A 94 17.10 5.34 1.42
C LEU A 94 16.62 6.80 1.38
N ASN A 95 16.58 7.40 0.20
CA ASN A 95 15.95 8.70 -0.03
C ASN A 95 14.55 8.55 -0.64
N PHE A 96 14.26 7.37 -1.18
CA PHE A 96 12.96 6.98 -1.70
C PHE A 96 12.85 5.46 -1.69
N VAL A 97 11.61 4.98 -1.61
CA VAL A 97 11.24 3.57 -1.73
C VAL A 97 10.03 3.46 -2.63
N ARG A 98 9.89 2.37 -3.36
CA ARG A 98 8.70 2.05 -4.15
C ARG A 98 8.53 0.54 -4.14
N LEU A 99 7.34 0.09 -3.82
CA LEU A 99 6.98 -1.31 -3.96
C LEU A 99 6.55 -1.60 -5.40
N VAL A 100 6.92 -2.78 -5.89
CA VAL A 100 6.42 -3.33 -7.14
C VAL A 100 6.16 -4.83 -6.98
N CYS A 101 5.13 -5.35 -7.65
CA CYS A 101 4.82 -6.78 -7.66
C CYS A 101 4.93 -7.30 -9.09
N ASP A 102 5.65 -8.40 -9.26
CA ASP A 102 5.59 -9.24 -10.46
C ASP A 102 4.58 -10.36 -10.19
N GLU A 103 3.35 -10.14 -10.62
CA GLU A 103 2.27 -11.13 -10.50
C GLU A 103 2.57 -12.43 -11.26
N GLY A 104 3.35 -12.36 -12.34
CA GLY A 104 3.73 -13.52 -13.14
C GLY A 104 4.70 -14.45 -12.43
N GLN A 105 5.54 -13.91 -11.54
CA GLN A 105 6.49 -14.68 -10.74
C GLN A 105 6.06 -14.87 -9.28
N GLY A 106 4.99 -14.19 -8.85
CA GLY A 106 4.58 -14.19 -7.45
C GLY A 106 5.63 -13.58 -6.54
N LYS A 107 6.29 -12.50 -6.99
CA LYS A 107 7.36 -11.81 -6.25
C LYS A 107 7.05 -10.34 -6.02
N MET A 108 7.41 -9.84 -4.85
CA MET A 108 7.35 -8.42 -4.53
C MET A 108 8.76 -7.88 -4.31
N TYR A 109 9.03 -6.71 -4.90
CA TYR A 109 10.31 -6.04 -4.81
C TYR A 109 10.15 -4.66 -4.18
N LEU A 110 11.21 -4.27 -3.48
CA LEU A 110 11.41 -2.89 -3.08
C LEU A 110 12.45 -2.27 -4.00
N ILE A 111 12.08 -1.18 -4.64
CA ILE A 111 12.98 -0.33 -5.43
C ILE A 111 13.27 0.88 -4.57
N GLY A 112 14.54 1.15 -4.30
CA GLY A 112 14.92 2.30 -3.51
C GLY A 112 16.37 2.70 -3.77
N GLY A 113 16.76 3.86 -3.27
CA GLY A 113 18.10 4.36 -3.55
C GLY A 113 18.48 5.60 -2.79
N ILE A 114 19.77 5.91 -2.89
CA ILE A 114 20.40 7.15 -2.45
C ILE A 114 20.79 7.87 -3.74
N SER A 115 20.44 9.16 -3.86
CA SER A 115 20.54 10.13 -5.00
C SER A 115 21.24 9.77 -6.34
N ARG A 116 22.19 8.83 -6.40
CA ARG A 116 22.93 8.40 -7.60
C ARG A 116 23.01 6.88 -7.81
N SER A 117 22.35 6.05 -6.99
CA SER A 117 22.32 4.60 -7.16
C SER A 117 20.93 4.04 -6.87
N MET A 118 20.42 3.20 -7.78
CA MET A 118 19.18 2.44 -7.61
C MET A 118 19.54 1.01 -7.24
N LYS A 119 18.89 0.46 -6.21
CA LYS A 119 19.03 -0.93 -5.79
C LYS A 119 17.64 -1.58 -5.77
N ILE A 120 17.63 -2.88 -6.04
CA ILE A 120 16.43 -3.71 -6.02
C ILE A 120 16.63 -4.78 -4.95
N TRP A 121 15.66 -4.93 -4.06
CA TRP A 121 15.63 -5.97 -3.05
C TRP A 121 14.42 -6.88 -3.29
N GLU A 122 14.63 -8.19 -3.20
CA GLU A 122 13.58 -9.21 -3.28
C GLU A 122 13.21 -9.64 -1.86
N HIS A 123 11.90 -9.64 -1.55
CA HIS A 123 11.42 -10.26 -0.33
C HIS A 123 11.24 -11.77 -0.54
N VAL A 124 11.98 -12.57 0.23
CA VAL A 124 11.87 -14.05 0.22
C VAL A 124 11.03 -14.46 1.43
N ALA A 125 9.82 -14.96 1.21
CA ALA A 125 8.99 -15.50 2.28
C ALA A 125 9.58 -16.84 2.78
N SER A 126 9.79 -16.96 4.10
CA SER A 126 10.18 -18.19 4.79
C SER A 126 8.98 -19.04 5.18
#